data_AF-D6U227-F1
#
_entry.id   AF-D6U227-F1
#
_cell.length_a   1.000
_cell.length_b   1.000
_cell.length_c   1.000
_cell.angle_alpha   90.00
_cell.angle_beta   90.00
_cell.angle_gamma   90.00
#
_symmetry.space_group_name_H-M   'P 1'
#
loop_
_entity.id
_entity.type
_entity.pdbx_description
1 polymer ?
#
loop_
_entity_poly.entity_id
_entity_poly.type
_entity_poly.pdbx_seq_one_letter_code
_entity_poly.pdbx_strand_id
1 'polypeptide(L)'
;MAYLHQLVRQDRLQQGMSEALVSYEQLPYSHLVGIQTRAARRERWRRAVWTIMMHNRACVRSEDRWYMNYWAVLALAGGDPLGVGRYLEERSEELRRHHDLYEVDPTMNQKAVSIIDALSLPEDPIPPDGEAFWAQIDEQRDL
;
A
#
# COMPACT_ATOMS: atom_id res chain seq x y z
N MET A 1 13.07 -16.06 -14.19
CA MET A 1 11.59 -16.02 -14.06
C MET A 1 10.95 -17.38 -13.73
N ALA A 2 11.45 -18.53 -14.19
CA ALA A 2 10.81 -19.85 -13.94
C ALA A 2 10.85 -20.34 -12.46
N TYR A 3 11.87 -19.95 -11.69
CA TYR A 3 12.10 -20.45 -10.33
C TYR A 3 11.05 -19.96 -9.30
N LEU A 4 10.67 -18.68 -9.35
CA LEU A 4 9.65 -18.11 -8.46
C LEU A 4 8.27 -18.73 -8.69
N HIS A 5 7.91 -18.99 -9.96
CA HIS A 5 6.65 -19.68 -10.29
C HIS A 5 6.61 -21.13 -9.79
N GLN A 6 7.76 -21.80 -9.73
CA GLN A 6 7.87 -23.18 -9.26
C GLN A 6 7.74 -23.26 -7.73
N LEU A 7 8.34 -22.33 -6.99
CA LEU A 7 8.15 -22.19 -5.54
C LEU A 7 6.69 -21.87 -5.17
N VAL A 8 6.06 -20.94 -5.87
CA VAL A 8 4.64 -20.58 -5.64
C VAL A 8 3.68 -21.73 -6.01
N ARG A 9 4.05 -22.59 -6.96
CA ARG A 9 3.27 -23.81 -7.28
C ARG A 9 3.41 -24.90 -6.22
N GLN A 10 4.60 -25.08 -5.63
CA GLN A 10 4.79 -26.02 -4.53
C GLN A 10 4.02 -25.59 -3.26
N ASP A 11 3.93 -24.28 -3.03
CA ASP A 11 3.22 -23.69 -1.88
C ASP A 11 1.71 -23.99 -1.89
N ARG A 12 1.10 -24.09 -3.09
CA ARG A 12 -0.33 -24.44 -3.23
C ARG A 12 -0.66 -25.88 -2.82
N LEU A 13 0.32 -26.78 -2.77
CA LEU A 13 0.13 -28.18 -2.39
C LEU A 13 0.25 -28.40 -0.86
N GLN A 14 0.68 -27.39 -0.10
CA GLN A 14 0.90 -27.47 1.34
C GLN A 14 0.09 -26.40 2.10
N GLN A 15 -1.24 -26.46 1.99
CA GLN A 15 -2.20 -25.52 2.64
C GLN A 15 -2.18 -25.49 4.20
N GLY A 16 -1.07 -25.85 4.86
CA GLY A 16 -0.91 -25.72 6.30
C GLY A 16 0.48 -25.32 6.78
N MET A 17 1.49 -25.26 5.91
CA MET A 17 2.87 -24.97 6.31
C MET A 17 3.61 -24.26 5.17
N SER A 18 3.67 -22.93 5.21
CA SER A 18 4.76 -22.08 4.65
C SER A 18 4.28 -20.68 4.20
N GLU A 19 3.59 -19.93 5.04
CA GLU A 19 3.55 -18.46 4.86
C GLU A 19 4.93 -17.81 5.14
N ALA A 20 5.95 -18.57 5.57
CA ALA A 20 7.20 -18.05 6.15
C ALA A 20 8.48 -18.15 5.28
N LEU A 21 8.47 -18.73 4.08
CA LEU A 21 9.71 -18.89 3.30
C LEU A 21 10.05 -17.71 2.38
N VAL A 22 9.09 -16.84 2.06
CA VAL A 22 9.29 -15.71 1.14
C VAL A 22 8.94 -14.40 1.81
N SER A 23 9.95 -13.57 2.05
CA SER A 23 9.78 -12.20 2.55
C SER A 23 9.27 -11.29 1.43
N TYR A 24 7.95 -11.19 1.27
CA TYR A 24 7.32 -10.37 0.22
C TYR A 24 7.71 -8.90 0.29
N GLU A 25 7.96 -8.38 1.49
CA GLU A 25 8.42 -7.00 1.73
C GLU A 25 9.73 -6.67 1.00
N GLN A 26 10.59 -7.67 0.79
CA GLN A 26 11.90 -7.50 0.15
C GLN A 26 11.86 -7.70 -1.37
N LEU A 27 10.71 -8.10 -1.94
CA LEU A 27 10.59 -8.31 -3.38
C LEU A 27 10.33 -7.00 -4.11
N PRO A 28 10.83 -6.84 -5.35
CA PRO A 28 10.41 -5.74 -6.21
C PRO A 28 8.91 -5.78 -6.54
N TYR A 29 8.27 -4.62 -6.76
CA TYR A 29 6.82 -4.56 -7.02
C TYR A 29 6.41 -5.34 -8.26
N SER A 30 7.20 -5.27 -9.34
CA SER A 30 6.97 -6.05 -10.56
C SER A 30 6.83 -7.56 -10.29
N HIS A 31 7.54 -8.09 -9.29
CA HIS A 31 7.44 -9.50 -8.90
C HIS A 31 6.16 -9.80 -8.11
N LEU A 32 5.65 -8.83 -7.34
CA LEU A 32 4.44 -9.00 -6.53
C LEU A 32 3.15 -9.06 -7.37
N VAL A 33 3.11 -8.37 -8.52
CA VAL A 33 1.93 -8.33 -9.41
C VAL A 33 1.51 -9.72 -9.88
N GLY A 34 2.48 -10.60 -10.13
CA GLY A 34 2.23 -11.98 -10.57
C GLY A 34 1.81 -12.94 -9.45
N ILE A 35 1.95 -12.56 -8.18
CA ILE A 35 1.75 -13.44 -7.03
C ILE A 35 0.38 -13.20 -6.40
N GLN A 36 -0.43 -14.26 -6.32
CA GLN A 36 -1.82 -14.21 -5.87
C GLN A 36 -2.02 -14.64 -4.41
N THR A 37 -0.93 -14.86 -3.66
CA THR A 37 -0.99 -15.19 -2.23
C THR A 37 -1.56 -14.00 -1.43
N ARG A 38 -2.11 -14.28 -0.24
CA ARG A 38 -2.66 -13.23 0.63
C ARG A 38 -1.57 -12.26 1.08
N ALA A 39 -0.40 -12.76 1.46
CA ALA A 39 0.73 -11.96 1.89
C ALA A 39 1.27 -11.04 0.77
N ALA A 40 1.43 -11.53 -0.46
CA ALA A 40 1.84 -10.69 -1.58
C ALA A 40 0.81 -9.58 -1.89
N ARG A 41 -0.49 -9.89 -1.80
CA ARG A 41 -1.56 -8.89 -1.92
C ARG A 41 -1.46 -7.82 -0.84
N ARG A 42 -1.29 -8.23 0.43
CA ARG A 42 -1.11 -7.29 1.56
C ARG A 42 0.08 -6.38 1.36
N GLU A 43 1.20 -6.89 0.85
CA GLU A 43 2.37 -6.07 0.53
C GLU A 43 2.07 -5.03 -0.56
N ARG A 44 1.34 -5.40 -1.62
CA ARG A 44 0.92 -4.43 -2.65
C ARG A 44 0.03 -3.33 -2.05
N TRP A 45 -0.92 -3.68 -1.18
CA TRP A 45 -1.78 -2.69 -0.51
C TRP A 45 -1.00 -1.77 0.42
N ARG A 46 0.00 -2.32 1.14
CA ARG A 46 0.92 -1.55 1.97
C ARG A 46 1.69 -0.50 1.16
N ARG A 47 2.22 -0.89 0.00
CA ARG A 47 2.88 0.06 -0.92
C ARG A 47 1.93 1.12 -1.45
N ALA A 48 0.68 0.77 -1.75
CA ALA A 48 -0.30 1.76 -2.19
C ALA A 48 -0.64 2.79 -1.10
N VAL A 49 -0.90 2.35 0.12
CA VAL A 49 -1.13 3.24 1.26
C VAL A 49 0.08 4.16 1.48
N TRP A 50 1.28 3.59 1.56
CA TRP A 50 2.51 4.37 1.74
C TRP A 50 2.73 5.39 0.62
N THR A 51 2.50 5.01 -0.63
CA THR A 51 2.65 5.90 -1.79
C THR A 51 1.69 7.10 -1.69
N ILE A 52 0.43 6.86 -1.33
CA ILE A 52 -0.54 7.94 -1.14
C ILE A 52 -0.14 8.84 0.03
N MET A 53 0.32 8.27 1.14
CA MET A 53 0.77 9.04 2.31
C MET A 53 1.93 9.98 1.96
N MET A 54 2.94 9.46 1.26
CA MET A 54 4.10 10.24 0.83
C MET A 54 3.73 11.31 -0.19
N HIS A 55 2.84 11.00 -1.13
CA HIS A 55 2.32 11.98 -2.08
C HIS A 55 1.59 13.12 -1.36
N ASN A 56 0.64 12.80 -0.48
CA ASN A 56 -0.13 13.80 0.26
C ASN A 56 0.76 14.71 1.11
N ARG A 57 1.84 14.15 1.67
CA ARG A 57 2.87 14.91 2.40
C ARG A 57 3.63 15.87 1.50
N ALA A 58 3.97 15.46 0.28
CA ALA A 58 4.71 16.29 -0.68
C ALA A 58 3.83 17.37 -1.35
N CYS A 59 2.50 17.21 -1.32
CA CYS A 59 1.57 18.18 -1.89
C CYS A 59 1.55 19.52 -1.12
N VAL A 60 1.93 20.59 -1.83
CA VAL A 60 1.77 21.97 -1.36
C VAL A 60 0.30 22.37 -1.28
N ARG A 61 -0.49 21.93 -2.26
CA ARG A 61 -1.92 22.23 -2.42
C ARG A 61 -2.77 21.09 -1.89
N SER A 62 -3.83 21.41 -1.16
CA SER A 62 -4.73 20.38 -0.60
C SER A 62 -5.51 19.66 -1.70
N GLU A 63 -5.87 20.36 -2.78
CA GLU A 63 -6.59 19.78 -3.91
C GLU A 63 -5.78 18.74 -4.71
N ASP A 64 -4.46 18.63 -4.51
CA ASP A 64 -3.61 17.62 -5.14
C ASP A 64 -3.52 16.32 -4.32
N ARG A 65 -4.04 16.32 -3.08
CA ARG A 65 -4.03 15.18 -2.16
C ARG A 65 -5.12 14.16 -2.51
N TRP A 66 -4.89 12.91 -2.14
CA TRP A 66 -5.81 11.79 -2.36
C TRP A 66 -6.31 11.21 -1.05
N TYR A 67 -7.62 11.08 -0.90
CA TYR A 67 -8.23 10.38 0.21
C TYR A 67 -8.03 8.87 0.08
N MET A 68 -7.35 8.29 1.06
CA MET A 68 -7.11 6.85 1.13
C MET A 68 -8.41 6.13 1.51
N ASN A 69 -9.11 5.63 0.50
CA ASN A 69 -10.23 4.74 0.67
C ASN A 69 -10.00 3.42 -0.07
N TYR A 70 -10.94 2.51 0.14
CA TYR A 70 -10.99 1.22 -0.51
C TYR A 70 -10.78 1.29 -2.03
N TRP A 71 -11.46 2.20 -2.73
CA TRP A 71 -11.38 2.32 -4.18
C TRP A 71 -10.02 2.83 -4.67
N ALA A 72 -9.43 3.80 -3.98
CA ALA A 72 -8.10 4.33 -4.30
C ALA A 72 -7.03 3.24 -4.21
N VAL A 73 -7.05 2.46 -3.12
CA VAL A 73 -6.08 1.38 -2.89
C VAL A 73 -6.29 0.22 -3.87
N LEU A 74 -7.56 -0.16 -4.12
CA LEU A 74 -7.87 -1.19 -5.11
C LEU A 74 -7.46 -0.77 -6.52
N ALA A 75 -7.66 0.50 -6.89
CA ALA A 75 -7.25 1.00 -8.21
C ALA A 75 -5.72 0.93 -8.41
N LEU A 76 -4.95 1.30 -7.39
CA LEU A 76 -3.48 1.31 -7.46
C LEU A 76 -2.86 -0.10 -7.40
N ALA A 77 -3.28 -0.91 -6.43
CA ALA A 77 -2.62 -2.18 -6.12
C ALA A 77 -3.37 -3.41 -6.64
N GLY A 78 -4.64 -3.27 -7.05
CA GLY A 78 -5.52 -4.37 -7.42
C GLY A 78 -5.81 -5.32 -6.24
N GLY A 79 -6.21 -6.55 -6.58
CA GLY A 79 -6.52 -7.59 -5.59
C GLY A 79 -8.03 -7.81 -5.43
N ASP A 80 -8.42 -8.38 -4.29
CA ASP A 80 -9.82 -8.69 -4.02
C ASP A 80 -10.47 -7.61 -3.15
N PRO A 81 -11.72 -7.22 -3.45
CA PRO A 81 -12.48 -6.24 -2.70
C PRO A 81 -12.51 -6.41 -1.18
N LEU A 82 -12.82 -7.64 -0.73
CA LEU A 82 -13.02 -7.91 0.70
C LEU A 82 -11.69 -7.85 1.47
N GLY A 83 -10.61 -8.32 0.85
CA GLY A 83 -9.26 -8.29 1.41
C GLY A 83 -8.72 -6.88 1.60
N VAL A 84 -8.89 -6.00 0.61
CA VAL A 84 -8.52 -4.57 0.74
C VAL A 84 -9.31 -3.92 1.86
N GLY A 85 -10.63 -4.14 1.91
CA GLY A 85 -11.49 -3.59 2.97
C GLY A 85 -10.99 -3.96 4.37
N ARG A 86 -10.76 -5.25 4.62
CA ARG A 86 -10.21 -5.73 5.91
C ARG A 86 -8.83 -5.13 6.20
N TYR A 87 -7.96 -5.05 5.20
CA TYR A 87 -6.63 -4.47 5.37
C TYR A 87 -6.68 -3.00 5.80
N LEU A 88 -7.59 -2.19 5.23
CA LEU A 88 -7.75 -0.79 5.62
C LEU A 88 -8.42 -0.63 6.98
N GLU A 89 -9.36 -1.53 7.33
CA GLU A 89 -10.01 -1.52 8.64
C GLU A 89 -9.02 -1.82 9.79
N GLU A 90 -8.11 -2.79 9.59
CA GLU A 90 -6.99 -3.10 10.49
C GLU A 90 -6.06 -1.88 10.73
N ARG A 91 -6.07 -0.90 9.83
CA ARG A 91 -5.22 0.31 9.87
C ARG A 91 -6.03 1.60 10.01
N SER A 92 -7.31 1.49 10.38
CA SER A 92 -8.24 2.62 10.37
C SER A 92 -7.78 3.80 11.23
N GLU A 93 -7.14 3.55 12.37
CA GLU A 93 -6.60 4.60 13.24
C GLU A 93 -5.44 5.36 12.59
N GLU A 94 -4.51 4.66 11.94
CA GLU A 94 -3.38 5.25 11.21
C GLU A 94 -3.88 6.11 10.05
N LEU A 95 -4.82 5.58 9.26
CA LEU A 95 -5.41 6.29 8.13
C LEU A 95 -6.15 7.54 8.60
N ARG A 96 -6.94 7.43 9.67
CA ARG A 96 -7.63 8.58 10.27
C ARG A 96 -6.66 9.65 10.73
N ARG A 97 -5.58 9.29 11.44
CA ARG A 97 -4.53 10.23 11.86
C ARG A 97 -3.92 10.95 10.66
N HIS A 98 -3.67 10.24 9.56
CA HIS A 98 -3.16 10.83 8.32
C HIS A 98 -4.16 11.77 7.66
N HIS A 99 -5.43 11.37 7.58
CA HIS A 99 -6.50 12.21 7.03
C HIS A 99 -6.66 13.49 7.83
N ASP A 100 -6.65 13.39 9.16
CA ASP A 100 -6.74 14.55 10.06
C ASP A 100 -5.52 15.47 9.89
N LEU A 101 -4.30 14.91 9.83
CA LEU A 101 -3.06 15.68 9.73
C LEU A 101 -2.95 16.47 8.42
N TYR A 102 -3.37 15.89 7.31
CA TYR A 102 -3.28 16.50 5.98
C TYR A 102 -4.61 17.06 5.48
N GLU A 103 -5.61 17.16 6.35
CA GLU A 103 -6.97 17.65 6.06
C GLU A 103 -7.56 17.00 4.81
N VAL A 104 -7.35 15.69 4.65
CA VAL A 104 -7.75 14.96 3.46
C VAL A 104 -9.16 14.40 3.64
N ASP A 105 -10.07 14.78 2.75
CA ASP A 105 -11.46 14.34 2.81
C ASP A 105 -11.91 13.59 1.55
N PRO A 106 -12.99 12.78 1.62
CA PRO A 106 -13.45 11.96 0.49
C PRO A 106 -13.76 12.73 -0.81
N THR A 107 -14.15 14.02 -0.73
CA THR A 107 -14.46 14.84 -1.91
C THR A 107 -13.21 15.15 -2.73
N MET A 108 -12.02 15.11 -2.13
CA MET A 108 -10.75 15.33 -2.83
C MET A 108 -10.45 14.28 -3.90
N ASN A 109 -11.09 13.11 -3.87
CA ASN A 109 -10.95 12.11 -4.92
C ASN A 109 -11.76 12.44 -6.19
N GLN A 110 -12.58 13.50 -6.19
CA GLN A 110 -13.31 13.97 -7.37
C GLN A 110 -12.38 14.76 -8.30
N LYS A 111 -11.46 14.05 -8.95
CA LYS A 111 -10.47 14.63 -9.87
C LYS A 111 -10.74 14.21 -11.32
N ALA A 112 -10.29 15.02 -12.26
CA ALA A 112 -10.32 14.68 -13.68
C ALA A 112 -9.30 13.59 -14.07
N VAL A 113 -8.21 13.48 -13.30
CA VAL A 113 -7.15 12.48 -13.50
C VAL A 113 -7.42 11.29 -12.58
N SER A 114 -7.21 10.08 -13.08
CA SER A 114 -7.35 8.87 -12.26
C SER A 114 -6.12 8.68 -11.35
N ILE A 115 -6.29 7.99 -10.21
CA ILE A 115 -5.17 7.79 -9.28
C ILE A 115 -4.04 6.94 -9.89
N ILE A 116 -4.36 6.02 -10.82
CA ILE A 116 -3.38 5.18 -11.50
C ILE A 116 -2.52 5.96 -12.50
N ASP A 117 -3.05 7.06 -13.04
CA ASP A 117 -2.29 7.96 -13.90
C ASP A 117 -1.47 8.96 -13.08
N ALA A 118 -1.95 9.28 -11.87
CA ALA A 118 -1.31 10.25 -10.99
C ALA A 118 -0.15 9.66 -10.19
N LEU A 119 -0.25 8.41 -9.73
CA LEU A 119 0.68 7.79 -8.79
C LEU A 119 1.23 6.48 -9.35
N SER A 120 2.53 6.26 -9.13
CA SER A 120 3.20 4.98 -9.43
C SER A 120 3.66 4.33 -8.13
N LEU A 121 3.41 3.02 -8.00
CA LEU A 121 3.88 2.26 -6.85
C LEU A 121 5.40 2.03 -6.93
N PRO A 122 6.13 2.13 -5.81
CA PRO A 122 7.58 1.98 -5.81
C PRO A 122 7.98 0.56 -6.16
N GLU A 123 8.91 0.44 -7.11
CA GLU A 123 9.49 -0.85 -7.49
C GLU A 123 10.29 -1.43 -6.33
N ASP A 124 11.10 -0.62 -5.66
CA ASP A 124 11.93 -1.05 -4.54
C ASP A 124 11.11 -1.30 -3.26
N PRO A 125 11.59 -2.21 -2.39
CA PRO A 125 11.09 -2.36 -1.02
C PRO A 125 10.97 -1.03 -0.29
N ILE A 126 9.81 -0.79 0.31
CA ILE A 126 9.61 0.36 1.21
C ILE A 126 9.94 -0.04 2.65
N PRO A 127 10.30 0.92 3.53
CA PRO A 127 10.57 0.65 4.94
C PRO A 127 9.44 -0.15 5.61
N PRO A 128 9.75 -0.97 6.63
CA PRO A 128 8.74 -1.70 7.39
C PRO A 128 7.72 -0.72 8.02
N ASP A 129 6.51 -1.24 8.21
CA ASP A 129 5.28 -0.49 8.52
C ASP A 129 5.40 0.69 9.50
N GLY A 130 4.64 1.76 9.21
CA GLY A 130 4.07 2.77 10.14
C GLY A 130 5.05 3.63 10.94
N GLU A 131 5.92 3.00 11.72
CA GLU A 131 6.84 3.68 12.63
C GLU A 131 7.82 4.57 11.89
N ALA A 132 8.36 4.12 10.75
CA ALA A 132 9.29 4.95 9.98
C ALA A 132 8.63 6.20 9.39
N PHE A 133 7.35 6.13 9.00
CA PHE A 133 6.61 7.28 8.49
C PHE A 133 6.30 8.28 9.61
N TRP A 134 5.75 7.80 10.73
CA TRP A 134 5.40 8.66 11.86
C TRP A 134 6.63 9.21 12.58
N ALA A 135 7.70 8.43 12.71
CA ALA A 135 8.96 8.90 13.28
C ALA A 135 9.55 10.07 12.47
N GLN A 136 9.49 10.01 11.13
CA GLN A 136 9.91 11.11 10.27
C GLN A 136 9.03 12.36 10.42
N ILE A 137 7.73 12.17 10.69
CA ILE A 137 6.82 13.30 10.93
C ILE A 137 7.12 13.94 12.28
N ASP A 138 7.29 13.14 13.32
CA ASP A 138 7.54 13.64 14.67
C ASP A 138 8.90 14.37 14.74
N GLU A 139 9.95 13.89 14.06
CA GLU A 139 11.26 14.55 13.97
C GLU A 139 11.20 15.93 13.27
N GLN A 140 10.28 16.13 12.31
CA GLN A 140 10.14 17.41 11.61
C GLN A 140 9.31 18.45 12.37
N ARG A 141 8.59 18.05 13.44
CA ARG A 141 7.80 19.00 14.26
C ARG A 141 8.64 19.70 15.33
N ASP A 142 9.85 19.20 15.60
CA ASP A 142 10.78 19.73 16.60
C ASP A 142 11.79 20.75 16.05
N LEU A 143 11.66 21.13 14.76
CA LEU A 143 12.48 22.14 14.06
C LEU A 143 11.67 23.41 13.77
#